data_AF-A0A940BQL3-F1
#
_entry.id   AF-A0A940BQL3-F1
#
_cell.length_a   1.000
_cell.length_b   1.000
_cell.length_c   1.000
_cell.angle_alpha   90.00
_cell.angle_beta   90.00
_cell.angle_gamma   90.00
#
_symmetry.space_group_name_H-M   'P 1'
#
loop_
_entity.id
_entity.type
_entity.pdbx_description
1 polymer ?
#
loop_
_entity_poly.entity_id
_entity_poly.type
_entity_poly.pdbx_seq_one_letter_code
_entity_poly.pdbx_strand_id
1 'polypeptide(L)'
;LGEVTHNIGDIVVEALGGGYGAVMEPRYFEVFVSEDGVSFDPAGKLACADEGTGSLYIKRLTLELDESASARFVKISVSCIGWFFTDEIEIIAYE
;
A
#
# COMPACT_ATOMS: atom_id res chain seq x y z
N LEU A 1 -8.47 -0.09 -18.69
CA LEU A 1 -7.49 -0.44 -17.64
C LEU A 1 -6.49 -1.39 -18.28
N GLY A 2 -5.22 -0.99 -18.36
CA GLY A 2 -4.15 -1.84 -18.89
C GLY A 2 -3.80 -2.95 -17.90
N GLU A 3 -3.20 -4.02 -18.39
CA GLU A 3 -2.69 -5.10 -17.54
C GLU A 3 -1.21 -4.84 -17.28
N VAL A 4 -0.83 -4.73 -16.00
CA VAL A 4 0.56 -4.65 -15.57
C VAL A 4 0.86 -5.96 -14.86
N THR A 5 1.70 -6.80 -15.47
CA THR A 5 2.01 -8.14 -14.94
C THR A 5 3.48 -8.38 -14.69
N HIS A 6 4.36 -7.50 -15.15
CA HIS A 6 5.81 -7.66 -15.06
C HIS A 6 6.44 -6.36 -14.57
N ASN A 7 7.64 -6.47 -14.00
CA ASN A 7 8.46 -5.34 -13.54
C ASN A 7 7.76 -4.39 -12.55
N ILE A 8 6.83 -4.89 -11.73
CA ILE A 8 6.20 -4.10 -10.67
C ILE A 8 7.30 -3.69 -9.69
N GLY A 9 7.52 -2.39 -9.52
CA GLY A 9 8.59 -1.86 -8.68
C GLY A 9 8.05 -1.08 -7.48
N ASP A 10 6.99 -0.30 -7.67
CA ASP A 10 6.42 0.53 -6.61
C ASP A 10 4.92 0.28 -6.45
N ILE A 11 4.48 0.34 -5.20
CA ILE A 11 3.06 0.40 -4.85
C ILE A 11 2.84 1.67 -4.02
N VAL A 12 1.90 2.49 -4.47
CA VAL A 12 1.52 3.72 -3.78
C VAL A 12 0.08 3.61 -3.30
N VAL A 13 -0.14 3.98 -2.04
CA VAL A 13 -1.48 4.15 -1.48
C VAL A 13 -1.65 5.56 -0.97
N GLU A 14 -2.65 6.27 -1.46
CA GLU A 14 -3.03 7.57 -0.93
C GLU A 14 -3.95 7.36 0.28
N ALA A 15 -3.51 7.83 1.44
CA ALA A 15 -4.16 7.60 2.72
C ALA A 15 -4.58 8.92 3.38
N LEU A 16 -5.80 8.93 3.93
CA LEU A 16 -6.27 10.00 4.80
C LEU A 16 -5.83 9.73 6.24
N GLY A 17 -5.15 10.71 6.88
CA GLY A 17 -4.61 10.58 8.23
C GLY A 17 -4.83 11.82 9.11
N GLY A 18 -4.46 11.71 10.40
CA GLY A 18 -4.34 12.82 11.34
C GLY A 18 -5.62 13.47 11.88
N GLY A 19 -6.81 12.98 11.50
CA GLY A 19 -8.09 13.62 11.82
C GLY A 19 -8.77 13.23 13.13
N TYR A 20 -9.81 13.98 13.48
CA TYR A 20 -10.77 13.60 14.52
C TYR A 20 -11.69 12.48 14.01
N GLY A 21 -12.23 11.65 14.92
CA GLY A 21 -13.15 10.56 14.56
C GLY A 21 -12.49 9.20 14.32
N ALA A 22 -11.29 9.00 14.85
CA ALA A 22 -10.51 7.75 14.75
C ALA A 22 -10.13 7.35 13.31
N VAL A 23 -10.04 8.30 12.39
CA VAL A 23 -9.34 8.11 11.11
C VAL A 23 -7.85 8.18 11.39
N MET A 24 -7.13 7.10 11.10
CA MET A 24 -5.74 6.95 11.51
C MET A 24 -4.89 6.49 10.34
N GLU A 25 -3.64 6.96 10.34
CA GLU A 25 -2.62 6.35 9.50
C GLU A 25 -2.49 4.86 9.83
N PRO A 26 -2.14 4.01 8.84
CA PRO A 26 -1.81 2.64 9.14
C PRO A 26 -0.53 2.57 9.99
N ARG A 27 -0.37 1.48 10.72
CA ARG A 27 0.89 1.10 11.39
C ARG A 27 1.83 0.38 10.43
N TYR A 28 1.24 -0.49 9.61
CA TYR A 28 1.95 -1.23 8.58
C TYR A 28 1.11 -1.30 7.32
N PHE A 29 1.81 -1.20 6.20
CA PHE A 29 1.31 -1.47 4.86
C PHE A 29 2.18 -2.60 4.29
N GLU A 30 1.56 -3.71 3.90
CA GLU A 30 2.24 -4.90 3.39
C GLU A 30 1.70 -5.25 2.00
N VAL A 31 2.60 -5.62 1.09
CA VAL A 31 2.27 -6.05 -0.26
C VAL A 31 2.66 -7.51 -0.44
N PHE A 32 1.76 -8.25 -1.08
CA PHE A 32 1.98 -9.63 -1.49
C PHE A 32 1.64 -9.77 -2.97
N VAL A 33 2.35 -10.66 -3.65
CA VAL A 33 2.18 -10.92 -5.07
C VAL A 33 1.85 -12.38 -5.33
N SER A 34 1.18 -12.64 -6.45
CA SER A 34 0.78 -13.98 -6.86
C SER A 34 0.58 -14.08 -8.37
N GLU A 35 0.96 -15.22 -8.94
CA GLU A 35 0.66 -15.60 -10.33
C GLU A 35 -0.70 -16.33 -10.45
N ASP A 36 -1.11 -17.05 -9.41
CA ASP A 36 -2.28 -17.95 -9.43
C ASP A 36 -3.52 -17.41 -8.67
N GLY A 37 -3.34 -16.35 -7.88
CA GLY A 37 -4.40 -15.74 -7.06
C GLY A 37 -4.78 -16.57 -5.83
N VAL A 38 -4.04 -17.64 -5.52
CA VAL A 38 -4.28 -18.56 -4.40
C VAL A 38 -3.14 -18.48 -3.38
N SER A 39 -1.90 -18.65 -3.86
CA SER A 39 -0.69 -18.58 -3.03
C SER A 39 -0.07 -17.20 -3.19
N PHE A 40 0.22 -16.53 -2.08
CA PHE A 40 0.73 -15.15 -2.08
C PHE A 40 2.06 -15.07 -1.35
N ASP A 41 3.08 -14.60 -2.06
CA ASP A 41 4.42 -14.37 -1.52
C ASP A 41 4.56 -12.91 -1.05
N PRO A 42 5.21 -12.65 0.09
CA PRO A 42 5.44 -11.30 0.56
C PRO A 42 6.41 -10.57 -0.37
N ALA A 43 6.02 -9.38 -0.85
CA ALA A 43 6.82 -8.54 -1.73
C ALA A 43 7.50 -7.39 -0.96
N GLY A 44 6.83 -6.85 0.07
CA GLY A 44 7.42 -5.79 0.87
C GLY A 44 6.52 -5.30 2.00
N LYS A 45 7.10 -4.49 2.88
CA LYS A 45 6.42 -3.93 4.05
C LYS A 45 6.94 -2.53 4.35
N LEU A 46 6.02 -1.57 4.44
CA LEU A 46 6.28 -0.22 4.92
C LEU A 46 5.77 -0.09 6.36
N ALA A 47 6.66 0.30 7.27
CA ALA A 47 6.26 0.77 8.58
C ALA A 47 5.91 2.26 8.50
N CYS A 48 4.73 2.62 9.00
CA CYS A 48 4.25 4.00 8.97
C CYS A 48 4.34 4.58 10.38
N ALA A 49 4.96 5.76 10.50
CA ALA A 49 5.05 6.46 11.77
C ALA A 49 3.69 7.06 12.13
N ASP A 50 3.25 6.87 13.39
CA ASP A 50 2.02 7.46 13.90
C ASP A 50 2.25 8.96 14.18
N GLU A 51 2.10 9.76 13.15
CA GLU A 51 2.18 11.21 13.24
C GLU A 51 0.76 11.73 13.56
N GLY A 52 0.37 11.58 14.82
CA GLY A 52 -0.85 12.17 15.37
C GLY A 52 -0.72 13.70 15.40
N THR A 53 -0.84 14.34 14.24
CA THR A 53 -0.65 15.80 14.10
C THR A 53 -1.88 16.60 14.55
N GLY A 54 -3.00 15.95 14.84
CA GLY A 54 -4.26 16.58 15.27
C GLY A 54 -5.00 17.34 14.17
N SER A 55 -4.56 17.24 12.91
CA SER A 55 -5.18 17.83 11.72
C SER A 55 -5.32 16.79 10.61
N LEU A 56 -6.42 16.84 9.87
CA LEU A 56 -6.60 15.98 8.68
C LEU A 56 -5.56 16.31 7.61
N TYR A 57 -4.95 15.28 7.04
CA TYR A 57 -4.06 15.39 5.88
C TYR A 57 -4.20 14.17 4.97
N ILE A 58 -3.76 14.34 3.71
CA ILE A 58 -3.60 13.27 2.74
C ILE A 58 -2.10 12.97 2.66
N LYS A 59 -1.74 11.69 2.70
CA LYS A 59 -0.36 11.21 2.62
C LYS A 59 -0.24 10.11 1.59
N ARG A 60 0.78 10.19 0.75
CA ARG A 60 1.17 9.12 -0.17
C ARG A 60 2.12 8.17 0.55
N LEU A 61 1.69 6.94 0.72
CA LEU A 61 2.48 5.85 1.26
C LEU A 61 3.07 5.08 0.09
N THR A 62 4.35 5.29 -0.17
CA THR A 62 5.08 4.59 -1.24
C THR A 62 5.88 3.44 -0.64
N LEU A 63 5.63 2.23 -1.12
CA LEU A 63 6.50 1.08 -0.92
C LEU A 63 7.24 0.82 -2.21
N GLU A 64 8.54 1.02 -2.17
CA GLU A 64 9.49 0.57 -3.19
C GLU A 64 9.83 -0.89 -2.87
N LEU A 65 9.68 -1.79 -3.84
CA LEU A 65 10.06 -3.19 -3.71
C LEU A 65 11.59 -3.32 -3.87
N ASP A 66 12.22 -4.14 -3.02
CA ASP A 66 13.67 -4.37 -3.09
C ASP A 66 14.09 -4.98 -4.43
N GLU A 67 13.21 -5.80 -5.03
CA GLU A 67 13.35 -6.38 -6.35
C GLU A 67 12.03 -6.25 -7.10
N SER A 68 12.09 -6.02 -8.42
CA SER A 68 10.87 -5.94 -9.21
C SER A 68 10.17 -7.30 -9.29
N ALA A 69 8.84 -7.28 -9.21
CA ALA A 69 8.02 -8.49 -9.19
C ALA A 69 7.28 -8.70 -10.52
N SER A 70 7.22 -9.97 -10.94
CA SER A 70 6.22 -10.45 -11.91
C SER A 70 5.04 -11.01 -11.12
N ALA A 71 3.84 -10.52 -11.41
CA ALA A 71 2.63 -10.94 -10.71
C ALA A 71 1.38 -10.60 -11.51
N ARG A 72 0.40 -11.49 -11.48
CA ARG A 72 -0.95 -11.21 -12.01
C ARG A 72 -1.90 -10.65 -10.94
N PHE A 73 -1.65 -10.97 -9.68
CA PHE A 73 -2.47 -10.58 -8.55
C PHE A 73 -1.60 -9.90 -7.50
N VAL A 74 -2.05 -8.72 -7.07
CA VAL A 74 -1.44 -7.99 -5.95
C VAL A 74 -2.44 -7.97 -4.80
N LYS A 75 -1.95 -8.25 -3.59
CA LYS A 75 -2.72 -8.13 -2.36
C LYS A 75 -2.06 -7.10 -1.47
N ILE A 76 -2.86 -6.16 -1.01
CA ILE A 76 -2.47 -5.12 -0.06
C ILE A 76 -3.10 -5.44 1.28
N SER A 77 -2.29 -5.45 2.34
CA SER A 77 -2.71 -5.60 3.72
C SER A 77 -2.37 -4.33 4.48
N VAL A 78 -3.36 -3.78 5.18
CA VAL A 78 -3.22 -2.55 5.96
C VAL A 78 -3.58 -2.85 7.41
N SER A 79 -2.64 -2.59 8.31
CA SER A 79 -2.87 -2.70 9.75
C SER A 79 -3.10 -1.32 10.34
N CYS A 80 -4.25 -1.09 10.97
CA CYS A 80 -4.59 0.15 11.67
C CYS A 80 -5.37 -0.16 12.95
N ILE A 81 -5.42 0.79 13.89
CA ILE A 81 -6.18 0.66 15.15
C ILE A 81 -7.55 1.36 15.09
N GLY A 82 -7.86 2.03 13.98
CA GLY A 82 -9.07 2.80 13.75
C GLY A 82 -9.57 2.63 12.32
N TRP A 83 -10.11 3.69 11.74
CA TRP A 83 -10.52 3.71 10.34
C TRP A 83 -9.36 4.08 9.43
N PHE A 84 -9.17 3.27 8.39
CA PHE A 84 -8.30 3.59 7.27
C PHE A 84 -9.15 4.00 6.07
N PHE A 85 -8.81 5.12 5.46
CA PHE A 85 -9.45 5.61 4.24
C PHE A 85 -8.39 5.82 3.17
N THR A 86 -8.72 5.36 1.97
CA THR A 86 -7.94 5.53 0.75
C THR A 86 -8.90 5.79 -0.39
N ASP A 87 -8.49 6.62 -1.34
CA ASP A 87 -9.19 6.87 -2.59
C ASP A 87 -8.46 6.22 -3.77
N GLU A 88 -7.12 6.21 -3.75
CA GLU A 88 -6.30 5.70 -4.85
C GLU A 88 -5.24 4.67 -4.41
N ILE A 89 -5.08 3.64 -5.23
CA ILE A 89 -4.02 2.65 -5.16
C ILE A 89 -3.35 2.57 -6.53
N GLU A 90 -2.07 2.90 -6.59
CA GLU A 90 -1.26 2.88 -7.81
C GLU A 90 -0.30 1.68 -7.77
N ILE A 91 -0.33 0.85 -8.82
CA ILE A 91 0.65 -0.22 -9.05
C ILE A 91 1.53 0.22 -10.22
N ILE A 92 2.80 0.45 -9.95
CA ILE A 92 3.73 1.03 -10.91
C ILE A 92 4.71 -0.06 -11.37
N ALA A 93 4.81 -0.25 -12.68
CA ALA A 93 5.84 -1.07 -13.29
C ALA A 93 6.76 -0.21 -14.15
N TYR A 94 8.03 -0.63 -14.20
CA TYR A 94 9.05 0.01 -15.00
C TYR A 94 9.32 -0.77 -16.28
N GLU A 95 9.69 -0.07 -17.35
CA GLU A 95 10.11 -0.67 -18.62
C GLU A 95 11.48 -1.36 -18.52
#